data_AF-F0VPB2-F1
#
_entry.id   AF-F0VPB2-F1
#
_cell.length_a   1.000
_cell.length_b   1.000
_cell.length_c   1.000
_cell.angle_alpha   90.00
_cell.angle_beta   90.00
_cell.angle_gamma   90.00
#
_symmetry.space_group_name_H-M   'P 1'
#
loop_
_entity.id
_entity.type
_entity.pdbx_description
1 polymer ?
#
loop_
_entity_poly.entity_id
_entity_poly.type
_entity_poly.pdbx_seq_one_letter_code
_entity_poly.pdbx_strand_id
1 'polypeptide(L)'
;METLDEEKAEALLREIVTLETYGSLSRKVARYELEKRMGLKEDDLKPFKDRISVILEKIVDDITADQENDESSKSDESDADKPENREPDGKRQKTGNNVNAPKNLKKLQASLMSKNEFLDKAPVLASRIGDELLFDMKPRTFSSGSCGWFYGSKVAIKVGKQEVWCQLGVNCTVLGSKEWDESRKRKK
;
A
#
# COMPACT_ATOMS: atom_id res chain seq x y z
N MET A 1 -18.59 -27.20 -16.16
CA MET A 1 -18.06 -25.86 -15.87
C MET A 1 -19.03 -25.25 -14.90
N GLU A 2 -18.72 -25.25 -13.61
CA GLU A 2 -19.53 -24.54 -12.62
C GLU A 2 -19.37 -23.04 -12.88
N THR A 3 -20.46 -22.42 -13.27
CA THR A 3 -20.56 -20.98 -13.48
C THR A 3 -20.77 -20.33 -12.11
N LEU A 4 -19.92 -19.36 -11.77
CA LEU A 4 -20.18 -18.49 -10.62
C LEU A 4 -21.51 -17.77 -10.86
N ASP A 5 -22.49 -18.02 -9.98
CA ASP A 5 -23.74 -17.28 -9.95
C ASP A 5 -23.48 -15.95 -9.23
N GLU A 6 -23.30 -14.88 -10.02
CA GLU A 6 -22.88 -13.56 -9.54
C GLU A 6 -23.94 -12.92 -8.64
N GLU A 7 -25.22 -13.13 -8.91
CA GLU A 7 -26.32 -12.62 -8.08
C GLU A 7 -26.36 -13.30 -6.71
N LYS A 8 -26.21 -14.63 -6.67
CA LYS A 8 -26.11 -15.37 -5.40
C LYS A 8 -24.86 -15.01 -4.61
N ALA A 9 -23.73 -14.81 -5.30
CA ALA A 9 -22.48 -14.41 -4.67
C ALA A 9 -22.59 -13.02 -4.03
N GLU A 10 -23.19 -12.05 -4.73
CA GLU A 10 -23.40 -10.69 -4.21
C GLU A 10 -24.34 -10.69 -2.99
N ALA A 11 -25.45 -11.45 -3.03
CA ALA A 11 -26.39 -11.56 -1.91
C ALA A 11 -25.72 -12.13 -0.65
N LEU A 12 -24.95 -13.21 -0.78
CA LEU A 12 -24.26 -13.85 0.35
C LEU A 12 -23.10 -12.98 0.88
N LEU A 13 -22.38 -12.29 -0.01
CA LEU A 13 -21.32 -11.36 0.40
C LEU A 13 -21.86 -10.14 1.13
N ARG A 14 -23.05 -9.62 0.76
CA ARG A 14 -23.71 -8.53 1.51
C ARG A 14 -24.13 -8.94 2.92
N GLU A 15 -24.40 -10.23 3.14
CA GLU A 15 -24.68 -10.76 4.48
C GLU A 15 -23.39 -10.92 5.32
N ILE A 16 -22.26 -11.23 4.67
CA ILE A 16 -20.95 -11.43 5.33
C ILE A 16 -20.26 -10.09 5.62
N VAL A 17 -20.36 -9.14 4.69
CA VAL A 17 -19.67 -7.85 4.73
C VAL A 17 -20.63 -6.81 5.31
N THR A 18 -20.43 -6.50 6.59
CA THR A 18 -21.12 -5.43 7.31
C THR A 18 -20.14 -4.32 7.66
N LEU A 19 -20.64 -3.16 8.10
CA LEU A 19 -19.83 -2.03 8.57
C LEU A 19 -18.79 -2.43 9.63
N GLU A 20 -19.13 -3.38 10.51
CA GLU A 20 -18.24 -3.86 11.57
C GLU A 20 -17.24 -4.91 11.09
N THR A 21 -17.63 -5.76 10.12
CA THR A 21 -16.78 -6.86 9.65
C THR A 21 -15.84 -6.44 8.53
N TYR A 22 -16.17 -5.43 7.72
CA TYR A 22 -15.33 -5.00 6.59
C TYR A 22 -13.90 -4.63 6.99
N GLY A 23 -13.70 -3.96 8.13
CA GLY A 23 -12.38 -3.53 8.59
C GLY A 23 -11.42 -4.69 8.92
N SER A 24 -11.96 -5.83 9.35
CA SER A 24 -11.18 -7.02 9.76
C SER A 24 -11.15 -8.11 8.69
N LEU A 25 -12.15 -8.18 7.82
CA LEU A 25 -12.28 -9.20 6.80
C LEU A 25 -11.19 -9.03 5.71
N SER A 26 -10.54 -10.13 5.34
CA SER A 26 -9.67 -10.16 4.17
C SER A 26 -10.42 -10.74 2.98
N ARG A 27 -10.07 -10.34 1.75
CA ARG A 27 -10.68 -10.89 0.51
C ARG A 27 -10.59 -12.43 0.45
N LYS A 28 -9.54 -13.01 1.04
CA LYS A 28 -9.39 -14.47 1.18
C LYS A 28 -10.42 -15.06 2.14
N VAL A 29 -10.65 -14.42 3.29
CA VAL A 29 -11.65 -14.86 4.27
C VAL A 29 -13.06 -14.69 3.71
N ALA A 30 -13.34 -13.57 3.04
CA ALA A 30 -14.62 -13.35 2.35
C ALA A 30 -14.92 -14.44 1.31
N ARG A 31 -13.92 -14.82 0.51
CA ARG A 31 -14.03 -15.91 -0.47
C ARG A 31 -14.25 -17.27 0.21
N TYR A 32 -13.54 -17.54 1.30
CA TYR A 32 -13.70 -18.79 2.05
C TYR A 32 -15.08 -18.92 2.71
N GLU A 33 -15.56 -17.84 3.33
CA GLU A 33 -16.91 -17.79 3.90
C GLU A 33 -17.98 -17.92 2.81
N LEU A 34 -17.75 -17.34 1.63
CA LEU A 34 -18.62 -17.52 0.46
C LEU A 34 -18.61 -18.99 -0.03
N GLU A 35 -17.44 -19.62 -0.17
CA GLU A 35 -17.31 -21.05 -0.51
C GLU A 35 -18.09 -21.92 0.47
N LYS A 36 -17.98 -21.64 1.78
CA LYS A 36 -18.68 -22.34 2.85
C LYS A 36 -20.21 -22.15 2.78
N ARG A 37 -20.68 -20.94 2.49
CA ARG A 37 -22.13 -20.63 2.35
C ARG A 37 -22.73 -21.24 1.08
N MET A 38 -21.94 -21.37 0.01
CA MET A 38 -22.35 -22.01 -1.24
C MET A 38 -22.20 -23.54 -1.23
N GLY A 39 -21.62 -24.12 -0.17
CA GLY A 39 -21.37 -25.57 -0.07
C GLY A 39 -20.30 -26.07 -1.04
N LEU A 40 -19.42 -25.19 -1.52
CA LEU A 40 -18.34 -25.50 -2.44
C LEU A 40 -17.11 -26.02 -1.70
N LYS A 41 -16.19 -26.66 -2.43
CA LYS A 41 -14.91 -27.10 -1.87
C LYS A 41 -14.00 -25.90 -1.61
N GLU A 42 -13.06 -26.07 -0.69
CA GLU A 42 -12.04 -25.05 -0.45
C GLU A 42 -11.26 -24.76 -1.76
N ASP A 43 -11.03 -23.49 -2.06
CA ASP A 43 -10.36 -22.99 -3.26
C ASP A 43 -11.13 -23.19 -4.59
N ASP A 44 -12.39 -23.63 -4.55
CA ASP A 44 -13.21 -23.81 -5.76
C ASP A 44 -13.58 -22.46 -6.41
N LEU A 45 -13.69 -21.39 -5.61
CA LEU A 45 -13.88 -20.02 -6.10
C LEU A 45 -12.56 -19.28 -6.38
N LYS A 46 -11.41 -19.95 -6.26
CA LYS A 46 -10.09 -19.36 -6.54
C LYS A 46 -9.93 -18.86 -7.98
N PRO A 47 -10.44 -19.52 -9.03
CA PRO A 47 -10.39 -19.01 -10.40
C PRO A 47 -11.19 -17.71 -10.56
N PHE A 48 -12.22 -17.50 -9.74
CA PHE A 48 -13.09 -16.33 -9.79
C PHE A 48 -12.71 -15.23 -8.79
N LYS A 49 -11.50 -15.29 -8.21
CA LYS A 49 -11.02 -14.34 -7.19
C LYS A 49 -11.14 -12.88 -7.61
N ASP A 50 -10.93 -12.58 -8.89
CA ASP A 50 -10.90 -11.21 -9.41
C ASP A 50 -12.33 -10.69 -9.54
N ARG A 51 -13.28 -11.51 -10.00
CA ARG A 51 -14.71 -11.19 -10.04
C ARG A 51 -15.28 -10.97 -8.65
N ILE A 52 -14.95 -11.86 -7.71
CA ILE A 52 -15.35 -11.74 -6.30
C ILE A 52 -14.76 -10.48 -5.67
N SER A 53 -13.53 -10.09 -6.04
CA SER A 53 -12.91 -8.85 -5.57
C SER A 53 -13.66 -7.61 -6.06
N VAL A 54 -14.12 -7.60 -7.31
CA VAL A 54 -14.94 -6.50 -7.86
C VAL A 54 -16.28 -6.40 -7.14
N ILE A 55 -16.97 -7.52 -6.90
CA ILE A 55 -18.24 -7.55 -6.16
C ILE A 55 -18.03 -7.06 -4.72
N LEU A 56 -16.94 -7.48 -4.06
CA LEU A 56 -16.58 -7.01 -2.72
C LEU A 56 -16.30 -5.50 -2.68
N GLU A 57 -15.57 -4.96 -3.65
CA GLU A 57 -15.29 -3.52 -3.73
C GLU A 57 -16.60 -2.72 -3.92
N LYS A 58 -17.49 -3.18 -4.81
CA LYS A 58 -18.81 -2.58 -5.01
C LYS A 58 -19.66 -2.56 -3.73
N ILE A 59 -19.73 -3.69 -3.01
CA ILE A 59 -20.50 -3.77 -1.74
C ILE A 59 -19.95 -2.79 -0.70
N VAL A 60 -18.64 -2.64 -0.65
CA VAL A 60 -17.98 -1.74 0.30
C VAL A 60 -18.25 -0.29 -0.07
N ASP A 61 -18.14 0.04 -1.35
CA ASP A 61 -18.44 1.36 -1.87
C ASP A 61 -19.91 1.72 -1.58
N ASP A 62 -20.86 0.81 -1.83
CA ASP A 62 -22.29 0.96 -1.48
C ASP A 62 -22.49 1.24 0.03
N ILE A 63 -21.84 0.45 0.89
CA ILE A 63 -21.91 0.61 2.35
C ILE A 63 -21.32 1.96 2.81
N THR A 64 -20.26 2.44 2.15
CA THR A 64 -19.67 3.75 2.45
C THR A 64 -20.48 4.91 1.89
N ALA A 65 -21.12 4.74 0.73
CA ALA A 65 -21.97 5.74 0.10
C ALA A 65 -23.27 5.97 0.87
N ASP A 66 -23.83 4.92 1.49
CA ASP A 66 -24.99 5.03 2.39
C ASP A 66 -24.67 5.81 3.69
N GLN A 67 -23.40 6.04 4.03
CA GLN A 67 -22.99 6.92 5.14
C GLN A 67 -22.79 8.39 4.72
N GLU A 68 -22.66 8.69 3.42
CA GLU A 68 -22.32 10.02 2.90
C GLU A 68 -23.47 10.69 2.12
N ASN A 69 -24.73 10.30 2.35
CA ASN A 69 -25.87 10.97 1.73
C ASN A 69 -26.36 12.21 2.51
N ASP A 70 -25.46 13.18 2.70
CA ASP A 70 -25.81 14.59 2.61
C ASP A 70 -24.77 15.30 1.72
N GLU A 71 -25.25 15.86 0.61
CA GLU A 71 -24.56 16.60 -0.45
C GLU A 71 -23.73 15.85 -1.52
N SER A 72 -24.49 15.26 -2.45
CA SER A 72 -24.50 15.60 -3.88
C SER A 72 -23.22 15.54 -4.75
N SER A 73 -23.21 14.49 -5.59
CA SER A 73 -23.26 14.54 -7.06
C SER A 73 -22.01 14.90 -7.91
N LYS A 74 -21.46 13.82 -8.50
CA LYS A 74 -21.07 13.60 -9.92
C LYS A 74 -20.02 14.50 -10.59
N SER A 75 -18.96 13.87 -11.10
CA SER A 75 -18.91 13.43 -12.51
C SER A 75 -17.68 12.58 -12.81
N ASP A 76 -17.93 11.39 -13.34
CA ASP A 76 -16.98 10.54 -14.06
C ASP A 76 -16.35 11.27 -15.26
N GLU A 77 -15.07 11.06 -15.50
CA GLU A 77 -14.56 10.89 -16.86
C GLU A 77 -13.62 9.68 -16.90
N SER A 78 -14.09 8.69 -17.66
CA SER A 78 -13.35 7.57 -18.20
C SER A 78 -12.22 8.05 -19.10
N ASP A 79 -11.01 7.50 -18.93
CA ASP A 79 -10.10 7.37 -20.06
C ASP A 79 -9.45 6.00 -20.06
N ALA A 80 -9.74 5.26 -21.13
CA ALA A 80 -9.19 3.98 -21.46
C ALA A 80 -8.42 4.16 -22.76
N ASP A 81 -7.09 4.25 -22.70
CA ASP A 81 -6.26 3.47 -23.61
C ASP A 81 -4.83 3.22 -23.10
N LYS A 82 -4.32 2.05 -23.47
CA LYS A 82 -3.03 1.42 -23.13
C LYS A 82 -1.89 2.04 -23.99
N PRO A 83 -0.57 1.84 -23.70
CA PRO A 83 0.05 0.53 -23.60
C PRO A 83 0.94 0.33 -22.36
N GLU A 84 0.67 -0.77 -21.68
CA GLU A 84 1.39 -1.29 -20.54
C GLU A 84 2.61 -2.07 -21.04
N ASN A 85 3.76 -1.43 -21.08
CA ASN A 85 5.02 -2.13 -20.88
C ASN A 85 5.32 -2.11 -19.38
N ARG A 86 4.60 -2.90 -18.59
CA ARG A 86 4.91 -3.09 -17.17
C ARG A 86 5.66 -4.39 -17.01
N GLU A 87 6.94 -4.24 -16.68
CA GLU A 87 7.77 -5.30 -16.13
C GLU A 87 7.07 -5.92 -14.89
N PRO A 88 7.30 -7.23 -14.64
CA PRO A 88 6.51 -8.01 -13.71
C PRO A 88 6.67 -7.53 -12.25
N ASP A 89 5.50 -7.38 -11.62
CA ASP A 89 5.17 -7.42 -10.19
C ASP A 89 6.36 -7.64 -9.24
N GLY A 90 6.87 -6.54 -8.70
CA GLY A 90 7.82 -6.56 -7.59
C GLY A 90 7.16 -7.12 -6.33
N LYS A 91 7.52 -8.37 -6.00
CA LYS A 91 7.22 -9.11 -4.76
C LYS A 91 6.92 -8.18 -3.57
N ARG A 92 5.71 -8.31 -2.98
CA ARG A 92 5.34 -7.73 -1.69
C ARG A 92 6.47 -7.90 -0.67
N GLN A 93 7.16 -6.80 -0.32
CA GLN A 93 8.18 -6.82 0.73
C GLN A 93 7.50 -7.13 2.07
N LYS A 94 8.04 -8.12 2.80
CA LYS A 94 7.59 -8.45 4.16
C LYS A 94 7.87 -7.26 5.07
N THR A 95 6.91 -6.89 5.91
CA THR A 95 7.12 -5.90 6.96
C THR A 95 8.19 -6.40 7.92
N GLY A 96 9.23 -5.60 8.18
CA GLY A 96 10.17 -5.88 9.26
C GLY A 96 9.53 -5.65 10.63
N ASN A 97 10.03 -6.34 11.67
CA ASN A 97 9.69 -6.16 13.09
C ASN A 97 8.33 -6.65 13.62
N ASN A 98 7.73 -7.72 13.09
CA ASN A 98 6.49 -8.34 13.65
C ASN A 98 5.26 -7.40 13.74
N VAL A 99 5.32 -6.20 13.17
CA VAL A 99 4.18 -5.29 13.05
C VAL A 99 3.64 -5.39 11.63
N ASN A 100 2.35 -5.71 11.49
CA ASN A 100 1.70 -5.69 10.19
C ASN A 100 1.50 -4.23 9.74
N ALA A 101 2.08 -3.85 8.62
CA ALA A 101 1.80 -2.55 8.02
C ALA A 101 0.30 -2.45 7.66
N PRO A 102 -0.34 -1.28 7.86
CA PRO A 102 -1.71 -1.07 7.44
C PRO A 102 -1.92 -1.39 5.96
N LYS A 103 -3.10 -1.93 5.62
CA LYS A 103 -3.53 -2.06 4.22
C LYS A 103 -3.63 -0.65 3.60
N ASN A 104 -3.35 -0.53 2.30
CA ASN A 104 -3.42 0.74 1.56
C ASN A 104 -2.51 1.87 2.07
N LEU A 105 -1.36 1.52 2.67
CA LEU A 105 -0.43 2.47 3.29
C LEU A 105 -0.05 3.67 2.41
N LYS A 106 0.13 3.47 1.10
CA LYS A 106 0.40 4.58 0.16
C LYS A 106 -0.74 5.61 0.13
N LYS A 107 -1.99 5.16 0.01
CA LYS A 107 -3.16 6.05 -0.03
C LYS A 107 -3.37 6.74 1.32
N LEU A 108 -3.16 6.01 2.43
CA LEU A 108 -3.26 6.57 3.78
C LEU A 108 -2.24 7.68 4.03
N GLN A 109 -1.02 7.51 3.53
CA GLN A 109 0.04 8.49 3.73
C GLN A 109 0.02 9.62 2.69
N ALA A 110 -0.66 9.47 1.55
CA ALA A 110 -0.67 10.44 0.45
C ALA A 110 -1.17 11.85 0.82
N SER A 111 -2.01 12.00 1.83
CA SER A 111 -2.54 13.30 2.29
C SER A 111 -2.04 13.71 3.68
N LEU A 112 -1.12 12.93 4.26
CA LEU A 112 -0.78 13.00 5.67
C LEU A 112 -0.08 14.31 6.05
N MET A 113 0.84 14.80 5.22
CA MET A 113 1.57 16.05 5.44
C MET A 113 2.07 16.66 4.13
N SER A 114 2.75 17.81 4.22
CA SER A 114 3.45 18.42 3.07
C SER A 114 4.93 18.05 3.05
N LYS A 115 5.57 18.18 1.89
CA LYS A 115 7.02 17.93 1.75
C LYS A 115 7.85 18.86 2.61
N ASN A 116 7.51 20.15 2.65
CA ASN A 116 8.23 21.12 3.49
C ASN A 116 8.08 20.79 4.97
N GLU A 117 6.89 20.39 5.41
CA GLU A 117 6.69 19.97 6.80
C GLU A 117 7.54 18.74 7.16
N PHE A 118 7.65 17.78 6.25
CA PHE A 118 8.53 16.63 6.44
C PHE A 118 10.00 17.07 6.53
N LEU A 119 10.48 17.90 5.61
CA LEU A 119 11.89 18.31 5.60
C LEU A 119 12.28 19.14 6.84
N ASP A 120 11.34 19.92 7.38
CA ASP A 120 11.55 20.74 8.57
C ASP A 120 11.52 19.92 9.88
N LYS A 121 10.56 18.99 9.98
CA LYS A 121 10.29 18.27 11.24
C LYS A 121 10.87 16.87 11.31
N ALA A 122 11.25 16.26 10.17
CA ALA A 122 11.74 14.89 10.18
C ALA A 122 13.08 14.80 10.92
N PRO A 123 13.25 13.79 11.78
CA PRO A 123 14.50 13.60 12.48
C PRO A 123 15.60 13.15 11.52
N VAL A 124 16.85 13.42 11.88
CA VAL A 124 18.01 12.75 11.30
C VAL A 124 18.03 11.31 11.81
N LEU A 125 18.13 10.34 10.90
CA LEU A 125 18.21 8.93 11.28
C LEU A 125 19.66 8.52 11.51
N ALA A 126 20.04 8.42 12.79
CA ALA A 126 21.28 7.77 13.20
C ALA A 126 21.19 6.28 12.84
N SER A 127 22.11 5.82 11.98
CA SER A 127 22.11 4.49 11.41
C SER A 127 23.45 3.81 11.65
N ARG A 128 23.43 2.48 11.75
CA ARG A 128 24.62 1.67 11.97
C ARG A 128 24.61 0.46 11.03
N ILE A 129 25.75 0.15 10.44
CA ILE A 129 25.97 -1.08 9.69
C ILE A 129 27.16 -1.81 10.32
N GLY A 130 26.92 -3.04 10.78
CA GLY A 130 27.91 -3.77 11.57
C GLY A 130 28.23 -3.02 12.86
N ASP A 131 29.46 -3.16 13.35
CA ASP A 131 29.85 -2.54 14.62
C ASP A 131 30.47 -1.15 14.48
N GLU A 132 31.21 -0.91 13.41
CA GLU A 132 32.11 0.24 13.31
C GLU A 132 31.54 1.39 12.48
N LEU A 133 30.58 1.11 11.59
CA LEU A 133 30.08 2.11 10.66
C LEU A 133 28.82 2.78 11.21
N LEU A 134 28.98 3.98 11.74
CA LEU A 134 27.92 4.88 12.19
C LEU A 134 27.78 6.03 11.18
N PHE A 135 26.54 6.37 10.82
CA PHE A 135 26.27 7.47 9.90
C PHE A 135 24.87 8.04 10.10
N ASP A 136 24.75 9.32 9.73
CA ASP A 136 23.50 10.06 9.81
C ASP A 136 22.86 10.16 8.43
N MET A 137 21.59 9.77 8.35
CA MET A 137 20.78 9.98 7.15
C MET A 137 19.90 11.21 7.36
N LYS A 138 20.13 12.28 6.58
CA LYS A 138 19.33 13.49 6.65
C LYS A 138 18.04 13.37 5.82
N PRO A 139 16.92 13.96 6.26
CA PRO A 139 15.71 14.06 5.46
C PRO A 139 15.98 14.77 4.13
N ARG A 140 15.35 14.29 3.05
CA ARG A 140 15.45 14.88 1.72
C ARG A 140 14.28 14.49 0.81
N THR A 141 14.14 15.25 -0.27
CA THR A 141 13.31 14.88 -1.42
C THR A 141 14.19 14.22 -2.49
N PHE A 142 13.72 13.12 -3.05
CA PHE A 142 14.35 12.39 -4.14
C PHE A 142 13.94 12.98 -5.50
N SER A 143 14.73 12.72 -6.56
CA SER A 143 14.39 13.15 -7.93
C SER A 143 13.09 12.53 -8.47
N SER A 144 12.66 11.39 -7.90
CA SER A 144 11.36 10.78 -8.16
C SER A 144 10.16 11.57 -7.59
N GLY A 145 10.41 12.59 -6.77
CA GLY A 145 9.41 13.40 -6.08
C GLY A 145 9.01 12.87 -4.69
N SER A 146 9.44 11.66 -4.32
CA SER A 146 9.20 11.11 -2.98
C SER A 146 10.11 11.75 -1.94
N CYS A 147 9.73 11.69 -0.67
CA CYS A 147 10.53 12.11 0.47
C CYS A 147 11.07 10.91 1.25
N GLY A 148 12.13 11.12 2.03
CA GLY A 148 12.71 10.12 2.92
C GLY A 148 14.11 10.51 3.36
N TRP A 149 14.97 9.51 3.57
CA TRP A 149 16.33 9.67 4.06
C TRP A 149 17.32 8.94 3.16
N PHE A 150 18.50 9.51 2.99
CA PHE A 150 19.56 8.91 2.19
C PHE A 150 20.92 9.12 2.84
N TYR A 151 21.78 8.12 2.69
CA TYR A 151 23.21 8.24 2.93
C TYR A 151 23.96 7.49 1.84
N GLY A 152 25.06 8.07 1.37
CA GLY A 152 25.93 7.47 0.38
C GLY A 152 27.39 7.83 0.65
N SER A 153 28.26 6.83 0.70
CA SER A 153 29.69 7.02 0.91
C SER A 153 30.50 5.85 0.34
N LYS A 154 31.80 6.06 0.12
CA LYS A 154 32.73 4.96 -0.12
C LYS A 154 33.28 4.51 1.22
N VAL A 155 33.21 3.21 1.48
CA VAL A 155 33.65 2.60 2.73
C VAL A 155 34.63 1.49 2.43
N ALA A 156 35.68 1.39 3.22
CA ALA A 156 36.61 0.28 3.14
C ALA A 156 36.10 -0.85 4.03
N ILE A 157 35.87 -2.03 3.44
CA ILE A 157 35.38 -3.21 4.15
C ILE A 157 36.46 -4.29 4.09
N LYS A 158 36.81 -4.83 5.25
CA LYS A 158 37.78 -5.92 5.35
C LYS A 158 37.12 -7.25 4.97
N VAL A 159 37.64 -7.88 3.92
CA VAL A 159 37.23 -9.22 3.46
C VAL A 159 38.41 -10.16 3.65
N GLY A 160 38.41 -10.86 4.79
CA GLY A 160 39.54 -11.68 5.22
C GLY A 160 40.78 -10.83 5.55
N LYS A 161 41.82 -10.91 4.71
CA LYS A 161 43.07 -10.11 4.87
C LYS A 161 43.12 -8.87 3.98
N GLN A 162 42.19 -8.73 3.03
CA GLN A 162 42.19 -7.65 2.06
C GLN A 162 41.21 -6.55 2.48
N GLU A 163 41.60 -5.30 2.26
CA GLU A 163 40.71 -4.16 2.34
C GLU A 163 40.13 -3.85 0.96
N VAL A 164 38.80 -3.79 0.87
CA VAL A 164 38.05 -3.59 -0.38
C VAL A 164 37.23 -2.31 -0.26
N TRP A 165 37.41 -1.39 -1.19
CA TRP A 165 36.59 -0.17 -1.27
C TRP A 165 35.24 -0.46 -1.89
N CYS A 166 34.17 -0.23 -1.13
CA CYS A 166 32.79 -0.45 -1.51
C CYS A 166 32.04 0.88 -1.60
N GLN A 167 31.09 0.98 -2.53
CA GLN A 167 30.09 2.04 -2.51
C GLN A 167 28.94 1.61 -1.60
N LEU A 168 28.76 2.31 -0.50
CA LEU A 168 27.60 2.16 0.37
C LEU A 168 26.53 3.18 -0.03
N GLY A 169 25.29 2.72 -0.13
CA GLY A 169 24.10 3.55 -0.32
C GLY A 169 22.96 2.98 0.49
N VAL A 170 22.38 3.80 1.37
CA VAL A 170 21.19 3.44 2.16
C VAL A 170 20.07 4.41 1.81
N ASN A 171 18.93 3.87 1.43
CA ASN A 171 17.73 4.63 1.12
C ASN A 171 16.57 4.19 2.03
N CYS A 172 15.92 5.15 2.67
CA CYS A 172 14.66 4.96 3.36
C CYS A 172 13.64 5.91 2.73
N THR A 173 12.55 5.39 2.20
CA THR A 173 11.55 6.19 1.46
C THR A 173 10.22 6.15 2.18
N VAL A 174 9.60 7.31 2.34
CA VAL A 174 8.23 7.40 2.88
C VAL A 174 7.25 7.04 1.77
N LEU A 175 6.40 6.04 2.01
CA LEU A 175 5.41 5.59 1.04
C LEU A 175 4.29 6.65 0.90
N GLY A 176 3.81 6.88 -0.32
CA GLY A 176 2.78 7.90 -0.57
C GLY A 176 3.27 9.36 -0.47
N SER A 177 4.57 9.59 -0.23
CA SER A 177 5.10 10.96 -0.10
C SER A 177 5.28 11.69 -1.43
N LYS A 178 5.09 11.00 -2.56
CA LYS A 178 5.17 11.62 -3.88
C LYS A 178 3.96 12.51 -4.13
N GLU A 179 2.84 12.14 -3.53
CA GLU A 179 1.53 12.78 -3.60
C GLU A 179 1.39 13.97 -2.63
N TRP A 180 2.39 14.21 -1.77
CA TRP A 180 2.39 15.36 -0.86
C TRP A 180 2.53 16.68 -1.60
N ASP A 181 1.72 17.66 -1.21
CA ASP A 181 1.89 19.05 -1.64
C ASP A 181 3.21 19.64 -1.10
N GLU A 182 3.77 20.61 -1.81
CA GLU A 182 4.98 21.34 -1.39
C GLU A 182 4.73 22.11 -0.09
N SER A 183 3.60 22.80 0.01
CA SER A 183 3.18 23.56 1.18
C SER A 183 1.68 23.38 1.38
N ARG A 184 1.24 22.88 2.55
CA ARG A 184 -0.18 22.97 2.91
C ARG A 184 -0.54 24.46 2.93
N LYS A 185 -1.33 24.92 1.96
CA LYS A 185 -1.94 26.26 2.02
C LYS A 185 -2.70 26.31 3.34
N ARG A 186 -2.28 27.18 4.28
CA ARG A 186 -3.09 27.51 5.44
C ARG A 186 -4.45 27.93 4.89
N LYS A 187 -5.50 27.11 5.10
CA LYS A 187 -6.87 27.60 4.98
C LYS A 187 -6.98 28.72 6.00
N LYS A 188 -7.12 29.94 5.49
CA LYS A 188 -7.29 31.17 6.26
C LYS A 188 -8.73 31.25 6.75
#